data_AF-X0U8L0-F1
#
_entry.id   AF-X0U8L0-F1
#
_cell.length_a   1.000
_cell.length_b   1.000
_cell.length_c   1.000
_cell.angle_alpha   90.00
_cell.angle_beta   90.00
_cell.angle_gamma   90.00
#
_symmetry.space_group_name_H-M   'P 1'
#
loop_
_entity.id
_entity.type
_entity.pdbx_description
1 polymer ?
#
loop_
_entity_poly.entity_id
_entity_poly.type
_entity_poly.pdbx_seq_one_letter_code
_entity_poly.pdbx_strand_id
1 'polypeptide(L)'
;MKIRRLGFDLDNVIADMEPYLLAYAKEKYGIELTDEQKKFFKWEQMPGMSQEIAEDIHATAVDPAFFMNIDPIEGAKETLSFL
;
A
#
# COMPACT_ATOMS: atom_id res chain seq x y z
N MET A 1 -15.01 29.75 18.19
CA MET A 1 -14.17 28.53 18.12
C MET A 1 -13.94 28.19 16.65
N LYS A 2 -12.70 28.04 16.18
CA LYS A 2 -12.41 27.63 14.78
C LYS A 2 -12.15 26.12 14.74
N ILE A 3 -12.90 25.39 13.93
CA ILE A 3 -12.68 23.96 13.67
C ILE A 3 -11.47 23.82 12.75
N ARG A 4 -10.53 22.92 13.08
CA ARG A 4 -9.44 22.51 12.18
C ARG A 4 -9.86 21.25 11.43
N ARG A 5 -9.50 21.15 10.15
CA ARG A 5 -9.71 19.95 9.33
C ARG A 5 -8.35 19.32 9.06
N LEU A 6 -8.26 18.01 9.28
CA LEU A 6 -7.11 17.18 8.95
C LEU A 6 -7.56 16.18 7.88
N GLY A 7 -6.80 16.08 6.79
CA GLY A 7 -6.96 15.04 5.79
C GLY A 7 -5.91 13.97 6.02
N PHE A 8 -6.33 12.70 5.89
CA PHE A 8 -5.44 11.55 5.99
C PHE A 8 -5.43 10.83 4.66
N ASP A 9 -4.25 10.41 4.25
CA ASP A 9 -4.12 9.42 3.18
C ASP A 9 -4.55 8.06 3.72
N LEU A 10 -5.00 7.19 2.82
CA LEU A 10 -5.48 5.85 3.18
C LEU A 10 -4.34 4.84 3.02
N ASP A 11 -3.76 4.80 1.83
CA ASP A 11 -2.80 3.79 1.43
C ASP A 11 -1.47 3.99 2.15
N ASN A 12 -0.99 2.96 2.84
CA ASN A 12 0.24 2.98 3.65
C ASN A 12 0.30 4.09 4.73
N VAL A 13 -0.86 4.65 5.12
CA VAL A 13 -1.00 5.57 6.25
C VAL A 13 -2.06 5.07 7.24
N ILE A 14 -3.20 4.64 6.73
CA ILE A 14 -4.26 4.01 7.53
C ILE A 14 -4.30 2.51 7.24
N ALA A 15 -4.21 2.10 5.98
CA ALA A 15 -4.26 0.72 5.52
C ALA A 15 -2.85 0.23 5.15
N ASP A 16 -2.43 -0.90 5.69
CA ASP A 16 -1.10 -1.49 5.46
C ASP A 16 -1.10 -2.30 4.14
N MET A 17 -1.00 -1.60 3.02
CA MET A 17 -1.13 -2.20 1.69
C MET A 17 0.13 -2.92 1.22
N GLU A 18 1.30 -2.44 1.64
CA GLU A 18 2.60 -2.91 1.14
C GLU A 18 2.79 -4.43 1.27
N PRO A 19 2.54 -5.08 2.42
CA PRO A 19 2.73 -6.52 2.56
C PRO A 19 1.89 -7.34 1.58
N TYR A 20 0.66 -6.92 1.33
CA TYR A 20 -0.28 -7.62 0.45
C TYR A 20 0.12 -7.49 -1.03
N LEU A 21 0.52 -6.30 -1.46
CA LEU A 21 0.97 -6.08 -2.84
C LEU A 21 2.33 -6.76 -3.12
N LEU A 22 3.22 -6.82 -2.12
CA LEU A 22 4.46 -7.60 -2.22
C LEU A 22 4.19 -9.10 -2.28
N ALA A 23 3.23 -9.61 -1.50
CA ALA A 23 2.80 -11.00 -1.59
C ALA A 23 2.23 -11.31 -2.98
N TYR A 24 1.38 -10.45 -3.51
CA TYR A 24 0.84 -10.57 -4.86
C TYR A 24 1.94 -10.58 -5.94
N ALA A 25 2.90 -9.65 -5.86
CA ALA A 25 4.03 -9.61 -6.79
C ALA A 25 4.89 -10.88 -6.74
N LYS A 26 5.10 -11.42 -5.54
CA LYS A 26 5.83 -12.67 -5.33
C LYS A 26 5.06 -13.87 -5.89
N GLU A 27 3.77 -13.98 -5.62
CA GLU A 27 2.94 -15.10 -6.04
C GLU A 27 2.71 -15.12 -7.56
N LYS A 28 2.42 -13.97 -8.17
CA LYS A 28 2.09 -13.88 -9.60
C LYS A 28 3.32 -13.78 -10.49
N TYR A 29 4.36 -13.05 -10.06
CA TYR A 29 5.52 -12.73 -10.89
C TYR A 29 6.85 -13.29 -10.38
N GLY A 30 6.86 -13.92 -9.19
CA GLY A 30 8.10 -14.42 -8.59
C GLY A 30 9.05 -13.31 -8.13
N ILE A 31 8.56 -12.09 -7.95
CA ILE A 31 9.38 -10.94 -7.57
C ILE A 31 9.46 -10.86 -6.05
N GLU A 32 10.68 -10.92 -5.52
CA GLU A 32 10.96 -10.76 -4.10
C GLU A 32 11.96 -9.61 -3.90
N LEU A 33 11.53 -8.59 -3.15
CA LEU A 33 12.29 -7.35 -2.94
C LEU A 33 12.90 -7.33 -1.55
N THR A 34 14.17 -6.95 -1.47
CA THR A 34 14.83 -6.59 -0.20
C THR A 34 14.35 -5.22 0.28
N ASP A 35 14.57 -4.90 1.55
CA ASP A 35 14.14 -3.61 2.13
C ASP A 35 14.79 -2.40 1.44
N GLU A 36 16.02 -2.54 0.95
CA GLU A 36 16.70 -1.51 0.15
C GLU A 36 15.95 -1.22 -1.16
N GLN A 37 15.39 -2.26 -1.77
CA GLN A 37 14.70 -2.21 -3.06
C GLN A 37 13.24 -1.76 -2.93
N LYS A 38 12.67 -1.73 -1.72
CA LYS A 38 11.34 -1.19 -1.43
C LYS A 38 11.35 0.34 -1.24
N LYS A 39 12.52 0.96 -1.09
CA LYS A 39 12.65 2.41 -0.83
C LYS A 39 12.19 3.31 -1.99
N PHE A 40 11.88 2.75 -3.16
CA PHE A 40 11.38 3.52 -4.29
C PHE A 40 9.93 3.92 -4.08
N PHE A 41 9.60 5.17 -4.40
CA PHE A 41 8.24 5.69 -4.27
C PHE A 41 7.25 5.05 -5.26
N LYS A 42 7.74 4.54 -6.39
CA LYS A 42 6.91 3.95 -7.44
C LYS A 42 7.32 2.52 -7.76
N TRP A 43 6.33 1.67 -8.05
CA TRP A 43 6.51 0.26 -8.35
C TRP A 43 7.38 0.04 -9.58
N GLU A 44 7.20 0.80 -10.67
CA GLU A 44 7.99 0.65 -11.91
C GLU A 44 9.48 1.00 -11.75
N GLN A 45 9.87 1.58 -10.62
CA GLN A 45 11.26 1.88 -10.31
C GLN A 45 11.94 0.74 -9.53
N MET A 46 11.15 -0.22 -9.02
CA MET A 46 11.67 -1.34 -8.25
C MET A 46 12.27 -2.41 -9.18
N PRO A 47 13.38 -3.06 -8.78
CA PRO A 47 14.00 -4.11 -9.59
C PRO A 47 13.03 -5.24 -9.94
N GLY A 48 12.98 -5.61 -11.22
CA GLY A 48 12.10 -6.67 -11.72
C GLY A 48 10.65 -6.23 -12.00
N MET A 49 10.27 -4.99 -11.68
CA MET A 49 8.95 -4.45 -11.98
C MET A 49 8.96 -3.71 -13.33
N SER A 50 8.30 -4.28 -14.34
CA SER A 50 7.99 -3.54 -15.57
C SER A 50 6.82 -2.59 -15.35
N GLN A 51 6.59 -1.66 -16.29
CA GLN A 51 5.40 -0.79 -16.25
C GLN A 51 4.10 -1.61 -16.24
N GLU A 52 4.02 -2.68 -17.03
CA GLU A 52 2.84 -3.57 -17.08
C GLU A 52 2.59 -4.25 -15.73
N ILE A 53 3.65 -4.69 -15.04
CA ILE A 53 3.53 -5.30 -13.71
C ILE A 53 3.09 -4.25 -12.68
N ALA A 54 3.65 -3.04 -12.73
CA ALA A 54 3.25 -1.95 -11.86
C ALA A 54 1.77 -1.56 -12.05
N GLU A 55 1.28 -1.52 -13.29
CA GLU A 55 -0.12 -1.24 -13.60
C GLU A 55 -1.06 -2.35 -13.09
N ASP A 56 -0.66 -3.62 -13.21
CA ASP A 56 -1.44 -4.75 -12.68
C ASP A 56 -1.50 -4.77 -11.14
N ILE A 57 -0.39 -4.45 -10.48
CA ILE A 57 -0.35 -4.26 -9.01
C ILE A 57 -1.27 -3.11 -8.60
N HIS A 58 -1.25 -1.99 -9.33
CA HIS A 58 -2.14 -0.86 -9.06
C HIS A 58 -3.62 -1.22 -9.25
N ALA A 59 -3.95 -1.97 -10.31
CA ALA A 59 -5.31 -2.46 -10.54
C ALA A 59 -5.79 -3.37 -9.39
N THR A 60 -4.89 -4.19 -8.84
CA THR A 60 -5.17 -5.02 -7.66
C THR A 60 -5.39 -4.19 -6.41
N ALA A 61 -4.58 -3.15 -6.20
CA ALA A 61 -4.69 -2.25 -5.06
C ALA A 61 -6.05 -1.54 -4.96
N VAL A 62 -6.68 -1.24 -6.10
CA VAL A 62 -7.99 -0.58 -6.17
C VAL A 62 -9.18 -1.54 -6.25
N ASP A 63 -8.95 -2.86 -6.27
CA ASP A 63 -10.02 -3.85 -6.26
C ASP A 63 -10.73 -3.84 -4.88
N PRO A 64 -12.05 -3.60 -4.82
CA PRO A 64 -12.80 -3.58 -3.57
C PRO A 64 -12.68 -4.87 -2.74
N ALA A 65 -12.59 -6.04 -3.40
CA ALA A 65 -12.44 -7.33 -2.73
C ALA A 65 -11.06 -7.48 -2.09
N PHE A 66 -10.02 -6.93 -2.71
CA PHE A 66 -8.68 -6.85 -2.13
C PHE A 66 -8.67 -5.88 -0.95
N PHE A 67 -9.20 -4.67 -1.17
CA PHE A 67 -9.19 -3.58 -0.20
C PHE A 67 -9.88 -3.93 1.13
N MET A 68 -10.98 -4.69 1.10
CA MET A 68 -11.70 -5.07 2.32
C MET A 68 -10.94 -6.01 3.26
N ASN A 69 -9.84 -6.63 2.79
CA ASN A 69 -9.03 -7.55 3.57
C ASN A 69 -7.73 -6.93 4.08
N ILE A 70 -7.49 -5.63 3.83
CA ILE A 70 -6.24 -4.97 4.25
C ILE A 70 -6.33 -4.60 5.72
N ASP A 71 -5.31 -4.99 6.47
CA ASP A 71 -5.18 -4.63 7.88
C ASP A 71 -4.88 -3.14 8.04
N PRO A 72 -5.37 -2.50 9.12
CA PRO A 72 -4.95 -1.16 9.46
C PRO A 72 -3.47 -1.16 9.89
N ILE A 73 -2.76 -0.06 9.61
CA ILE A 73 -1.46 0.20 10.22
C ILE A 73 -1.61 0.30 11.74
N GLU A 74 -0.64 -0.25 12.47
CA GLU A 74 -0.60 -0.21 13.92
C GLU A 74 -0.75 1.22 14.45
N GLY A 75 -1.72 1.43 15.35
CA GLY A 75 -2.00 2.74 15.94
C GLY A 75 -2.84 3.68 15.07
N ALA A 76 -3.14 3.35 13.81
CA ALA A 76 -3.93 4.22 12.93
C ALA A 76 -5.37 4.40 13.43
N LYS A 77 -6.03 3.29 13.83
CA LYS A 77 -7.40 3.33 14.36
C LYS A 77 -7.47 4.12 15.67
N GLU A 78 -6.53 3.88 16.57
CA GLU A 78 -6.44 4.56 17.86
C GLU A 78 -6.21 6.06 17.68
N THR A 79 -5.27 6.44 16.82
CA THR A 79 -4.94 7.84 16.52
C THR A 79 -6.14 8.58 15.94
N LEU A 80 -6.82 7.99 14.96
CA LEU A 80 -8.00 8.62 14.35
C LEU A 80 -9.19 8.74 15.30
N SER A 81 -9.32 7.83 16.27
CA SER A 81 -10.39 7.91 17.28
C SER A 81 -10.20 9.04 18.31
N PHE A 82 -8.95 9.54 18.46
CA PHE A 82 -8.60 10.59 19.41
C PHE A 82 -8.72 12.01 18.82
N LEU A 83 -8.60 12.14 17.50
CA LEU A 83 -8.59 13.42 16.77
C LEU A 83 -10.00 13.94 16.45
#